data_AF-A0AAD9ATN8-F1
#
_entry.id   AF-A0AAD9ATN8-F1
#
_cell.length_a   1.000
_cell.length_b   1.000
_cell.length_c   1.000
_cell.angle_alpha   90.00
_cell.angle_beta   90.00
_cell.angle_gamma   90.00
#
_symmetry.space_group_name_H-M   'P 1'
#
loop_
_entity.id
_entity.type
_entity.pdbx_description
1 polymer ?
#
loop_
_entity_poly.entity_id
_entity_poly.type
_entity_poly.pdbx_seq_one_letter_code
_entity_poly.pdbx_strand_id
1 'polypeptide(L)'
;MPNASQESRIILVIEAIQLNPQLSIRHAATLYDIPKVTLHARMNGRTSKANSRNARLNLINTEEEAIKRGSRPVGKRWTERFIKRRPELKTRFSRVYDY
;
A
#
# COMPACT_ATOMS: atom_id res chain seq x y z
N MET A 1 18.22 20.11 -12.87
CA MET A 1 17.90 18.68 -12.72
C MET A 1 16.56 18.40 -13.39
N PRO A 2 16.50 18.06 -14.69
CA PRO A 2 15.24 18.10 -15.40
C PRO A 2 14.62 16.70 -15.57
N ASN A 3 13.33 16.63 -15.22
CA ASN A 3 12.36 15.55 -15.40
C ASN A 3 12.17 14.52 -14.25
N ALA A 4 12.63 14.81 -13.03
CA ALA A 4 12.26 14.02 -11.86
C ALA A 4 10.93 14.52 -11.25
N SER A 5 10.02 13.58 -10.95
CA SER A 5 8.75 13.86 -10.27
C SER A 5 8.97 14.70 -9.00
N GLN A 6 8.03 15.59 -8.68
CA GLN A 6 8.08 16.41 -7.46
C GLN A 6 8.26 15.54 -6.21
N GLU A 7 7.64 14.35 -6.18
CA GLU A 7 7.79 13.37 -5.11
C GLU A 7 9.22 12.83 -4.98
N SER A 8 9.87 12.53 -6.10
CA SER A 8 11.26 12.06 -6.10
C SER A 8 12.21 13.12 -5.54
N ARG A 9 12.00 14.39 -5.91
CA ARG A 9 12.76 15.51 -5.35
C ARG A 9 12.54 15.63 -3.83
N ILE A 10 11.31 15.44 -3.36
CA ILE A 10 11.00 15.49 -1.93
C ILE A 10 11.73 14.37 -1.15
N ILE A 11 11.74 13.14 -1.68
CA ILE A 11 12.42 12.00 -1.04
C ILE A 11 13.92 12.26 -0.94
N LEU A 12 14.55 12.68 -2.03
CA LEU A 12 15.99 13.00 -2.07
C LEU A 12 16.35 14.11 -1.08
N VAL A 13 15.51 15.14 -0.96
CA VAL A 13 15.74 16.22 0.01
C VAL A 13 15.67 15.72 1.45
N ILE A 14 14.72 14.84 1.78
CA ILE A 14 14.60 14.26 3.12
C ILE A 14 15.88 13.47 3.45
N GLU A 15 16.35 12.65 2.52
CA GLU A 15 17.59 11.89 2.67
C GLU A 15 18.81 12.80 2.85
N ALA A 16 18.92 13.87 2.05
CA ALA A 16 20.01 14.84 2.15
C ALA A 16 20.05 15.56 3.51
N ILE A 17 18.89 15.91 4.08
CA ILE A 17 18.78 16.52 5.42
C ILE A 17 19.17 15.53 6.52
N GLN A 18 18.81 14.25 6.37
CA GLN A 18 19.19 13.20 7.32
C GLN A 18 20.71 12.96 7.33
N LEU A 19 21.33 12.94 6.15
CA LEU A 19 22.79 12.76 6.01
C LEU A 19 23.58 13.96 6.52
N ASN A 20 23.05 15.17 6.33
CA ASN A 20 23.70 16.42 6.73
C ASN A 20 22.78 17.25 7.63
N PRO A 21 22.79 17.03 8.96
CA PRO A 21 21.91 17.74 9.91
C PRO A 21 22.10 19.26 9.93
N GLN A 22 23.24 19.76 9.47
CA GLN A 22 23.54 21.20 9.36
C GLN A 22 22.83 21.87 8.17
N LEU A 23 22.29 21.07 7.23
CA LEU A 23 21.58 21.59 6.08
C LEU A 23 20.21 22.13 6.51
N SER A 24 20.00 23.44 6.37
CA SER A 24 18.71 24.04 6.67
C SER A 24 17.63 23.52 5.73
N ILE A 25 16.47 23.16 6.29
CA ILE A 25 15.27 22.75 5.56
C ILE A 25 14.90 23.79 4.48
N ARG A 26 15.05 25.09 4.77
CA ARG A 26 14.75 26.16 3.79
C ARG A 26 15.73 26.13 2.63
N HIS A 27 17.02 25.98 2.93
CA HIS A 27 18.07 25.97 1.92
C HIS A 27 17.96 24.73 1.01
N ALA A 28 17.65 23.57 1.60
CA ALA A 28 17.38 22.35 0.85
C ALA A 28 16.15 22.50 -0.06
N ALA A 29 15.07 23.12 0.42
CA ALA A 29 13.88 23.39 -0.40
C ALA A 29 14.20 24.29 -1.60
N THR A 30 15.02 25.33 -1.41
CA THR A 30 15.45 26.23 -2.51
C THR A 30 16.37 25.54 -3.50
N LEU A 31 17.31 24.71 -3.04
CA LEU A 31 18.25 23.99 -3.91
C LEU A 31 17.54 23.00 -4.86
N TYR A 32 16.47 22.36 -4.37
CA TYR A 32 15.77 21.31 -5.10
C TYR A 32 14.47 21.78 -5.77
N ASP A 33 14.20 23.08 -5.76
CA ASP A 33 13.01 23.69 -6.35
C ASP A 33 11.70 23.07 -5.83
N ILE A 34 11.56 23.03 -4.50
CA ILE A 34 10.38 22.48 -3.82
C ILE A 34 9.78 23.55 -2.91
N PRO A 35 8.45 23.71 -2.89
CA PRO A 35 7.82 24.56 -1.89
C PRO A 35 8.13 24.05 -0.47
N LYS A 36 8.69 24.92 0.38
CA LYS A 36 9.02 24.63 1.79
C LYS A 36 7.84 24.01 2.54
N VAL A 37 6.63 24.50 2.27
CA VAL A 37 5.39 24.01 2.90
C VAL A 37 5.15 22.54 2.58
N THR A 38 5.38 22.14 1.34
CA THR A 38 5.25 20.74 0.88
C THR A 38 6.28 19.84 1.56
N LEU A 39 7.54 20.28 1.63
CA LEU A 39 8.60 19.54 2.31
C LEU A 39 8.30 19.36 3.81
N HIS A 40 7.89 20.43 4.50
CA HIS A 40 7.54 20.38 5.92
C HIS A 40 6.32 19.49 6.18
N ALA A 41 5.30 19.54 5.32
CA ALA A 41 4.16 18.62 5.40
C ALA A 41 4.60 17.16 5.26
N ARG A 42 5.59 16.88 4.40
CA ARG A 42 6.16 15.55 4.21
C ARG A 42 6.91 15.03 5.42
N MET A 43 7.76 15.87 6.00
CA MET A 43 8.50 15.55 7.22
C MET A 43 7.54 15.25 8.38
N ASN A 44 6.37 15.90 8.40
CA ASN A 44 5.30 15.64 9.37
C ASN A 44 4.41 14.43 9.01
N GLY A 45 4.81 13.58 8.07
CA GLY A 45 4.13 12.32 7.75
C GLY A 45 2.97 12.42 6.75
N ARG A 46 2.69 13.59 6.15
CA ARG A 46 1.66 13.66 5.09
C ARG A 46 2.18 13.03 3.82
N THR A 47 1.53 11.96 3.34
CA THR A 47 1.81 11.31 2.05
C THR A 47 0.94 11.89 0.92
N SER A 48 1.37 11.75 -0.34
CA SER A 48 0.69 12.30 -1.51
C SER A 48 -0.49 11.43 -1.80
N LYS A 49 -1.53 12.00 -2.40
CA LYS A 49 -2.74 11.24 -2.71
C LYS A 49 -2.44 10.00 -3.57
N ALA A 50 -1.45 10.07 -4.44
CA ALA A 50 -1.00 8.93 -5.26
C ALA A 50 -0.37 7.80 -4.41
N ASN A 51 0.30 8.16 -3.31
CA ASN A 51 0.95 7.20 -2.39
C ASN A 51 0.09 6.89 -1.15
N SER A 52 -1.00 7.63 -0.94
CA SER A 52 -1.91 7.47 0.18
C SER A 52 -2.87 6.33 -0.13
N ARG A 53 -2.76 5.23 0.62
CA ARG A 53 -3.71 4.12 0.53
C ARG A 53 -5.12 4.65 0.83
N ASN A 54 -6.09 4.26 0.02
CA ASN A 54 -7.49 4.54 0.32
C ASN A 54 -7.85 3.87 1.66
N ALA A 55 -8.20 4.65 2.68
CA ALA A 55 -8.53 4.16 4.03
C ALA A 55 -9.72 3.16 4.07
N ARG A 56 -10.45 3.02 2.97
CA ARG A 56 -11.53 2.03 2.79
C ARG A 56 -11.03 0.66 2.32
N LEU A 57 -9.74 0.51 2.02
CA LEU A 57 -9.13 -0.76 1.58
C LEU A 57 -8.59 -1.59 2.77
N ASN A 58 -9.31 -1.65 3.89
CA ASN A 58 -8.91 -2.39 5.09
C ASN A 58 -9.00 -3.93 4.96
N LEU A 59 -9.00 -4.51 3.75
CA LEU A 59 -9.24 -5.96 3.55
C LEU A 59 -8.35 -6.65 2.50
N ILE A 60 -7.24 -6.05 2.07
CA ILE A 60 -6.58 -6.47 0.83
C ILE A 60 -5.06 -6.50 0.98
N ASN A 61 -4.50 -7.32 1.87
CA ASN A 61 -3.10 -7.76 1.71
C ASN A 61 -3.08 -9.19 1.14
N THR A 62 -3.95 -10.07 1.64
CA THR A 62 -4.13 -11.43 1.13
C THR A 62 -4.84 -11.47 -0.22
N GLU A 63 -5.86 -10.63 -0.42
CA GLU A 63 -6.58 -10.53 -1.69
C GLU A 63 -5.72 -9.88 -2.79
N GLU A 64 -4.89 -8.89 -2.45
CA GLU A 64 -3.95 -8.24 -3.40
C GLU A 64 -2.86 -9.22 -3.85
N GLU A 65 -2.31 -10.00 -2.93
CA GLU A 65 -1.38 -11.09 -3.27
C GLU A 65 -2.04 -12.20 -4.10
N ALA A 66 -3.31 -12.54 -3.81
CA ALA A 66 -4.05 -13.53 -4.59
C ALA A 66 -4.33 -13.04 -6.02
N ILE A 67 -4.67 -11.75 -6.19
CA ILE A 67 -4.86 -11.12 -7.50
C ILE A 67 -3.53 -11.07 -8.27
N LYS A 68 -2.42 -10.70 -7.62
CA LYS A 68 -1.07 -10.77 -8.24
C LYS A 68 -0.71 -12.19 -8.67
N ARG A 69 -1.11 -13.21 -7.89
CA ARG A 69 -0.96 -14.63 -8.22
C ARG A 69 -1.94 -15.15 -9.28
N GLY A 70 -2.76 -14.28 -9.89
CA GLY A 70 -3.72 -14.64 -10.94
C GLY A 70 -4.98 -15.34 -10.43
N SER A 71 -5.19 -15.40 -9.12
CA SER A 71 -6.42 -15.94 -8.53
C SER A 71 -7.52 -14.90 -8.59
N ARG A 72 -8.61 -15.23 -9.28
CA ARG A 72 -9.83 -14.40 -9.25
C ARG A 72 -10.43 -14.45 -7.84
N PRO A 73 -10.87 -13.31 -7.28
CA PRO A 73 -11.47 -13.30 -5.95
C PRO A 73 -12.73 -14.16 -5.98
N VAL A 74 -12.72 -15.23 -5.20
CA VAL A 74 -13.86 -16.12 -5.09
C VAL A 74 -14.76 -15.54 -4.01
N GLY A 75 -15.90 -14.98 -4.43
CA GLY A 75 -16.79 -14.25 -3.53
C GLY A 75 -17.16 -15.08 -2.29
N LYS A 76 -17.46 -14.41 -1.17
CA LYS A 76 -17.65 -15.00 0.17
C LYS A 76 -18.47 -16.31 0.24
N ARG A 77 -19.43 -16.50 -0.67
CA ARG A 77 -20.32 -17.69 -0.75
C ARG A 77 -19.80 -18.79 -1.69
N TRP A 78 -18.54 -18.74 -2.14
CA TRP A 78 -18.03 -19.67 -3.14
C TRP A 78 -18.04 -21.12 -2.65
N THR A 79 -17.55 -21.37 -1.44
CA THR A 79 -17.51 -22.73 -0.85
C THR A 79 -18.89 -23.35 -0.77
N GLU A 80 -19.89 -22.62 -0.27
CA GLU A 80 -21.28 -23.07 -0.20
C GLU A 80 -21.87 -23.38 -1.58
N ARG A 81 -21.68 -22.46 -2.54
CA ARG A 81 -22.19 -22.63 -3.91
C ARG A 81 -21.47 -23.73 -4.68
N PHE A 82 -20.21 -24.01 -4.35
CA PHE A 82 -19.43 -25.08 -4.95
C PHE A 82 -19.91 -26.45 -4.44
N ILE A 83 -20.07 -26.59 -3.11
CA ILE A 83 -20.63 -27.79 -2.47
C ILE A 83 -22.05 -28.07 -2.98
N LYS A 84 -22.90 -27.03 -3.12
CA LYS A 84 -24.25 -27.18 -3.66
C LYS A 84 -24.30 -27.64 -5.12
N ARG A 85 -23.30 -27.24 -5.93
CA ARG A 85 -23.20 -27.64 -7.35
C ARG A 85 -22.60 -29.03 -7.54
N ARG A 86 -21.84 -29.54 -6.57
CA ARG A 86 -21.17 -30.85 -6.60
C ARG A 86 -21.68 -31.70 -5.43
N PRO A 87 -22.88 -32.28 -5.53
CA PRO A 87 -23.46 -33.10 -4.45
C PRO A 87 -22.62 -34.33 -4.12
N GLU A 88 -21.76 -34.74 -5.04
CA GLU A 88 -20.78 -35.84 -4.95
C GLU A 88 -19.73 -35.58 -3.86
N LEU A 89 -19.44 -34.31 -3.59
CA LEU A 89 -18.52 -33.88 -2.53
C LEU A 89 -19.21 -33.78 -1.16
N LYS A 90 -20.52 -33.99 -1.09
CA LYS A 90 -21.27 -34.00 0.16
C LYS A 90 -21.03 -35.33 0.87
N THR A 91 -19.92 -35.43 1.60
CA THR A 91 -19.66 -36.55 2.49
C THR A 91 -20.64 -36.50 3.67
N ARG A 92 -21.29 -37.62 3.97
CA ARG A 92 -22.28 -37.74 5.05
C ARG A 92 -21.68 -37.65 6.46
N PHE A 93 -20.36 -37.73 6.58
CA PHE A 93 -19.68 -37.88 7.86
C PHE A 93 -19.18 -36.54 8.39
N SER A 94 -19.82 -36.03 9.44
CA SER A 94 -19.17 -35.12 10.39
C SER A 94 -18.21 -35.93 11.24
N ARG A 95 -16.96 -36.12 10.78
CA ARG A 95 -15.89 -36.52 11.70
C ARG A 95 -15.44 -35.27 12.43
N VAL A 96 -15.69 -35.25 13.75
CA VAL A 96 -15.04 -34.29 14.65
C VAL A 96 -13.56 -34.60 14.59
N TYR A 97 -12.77 -33.64 14.14
CA TYR A 97 -11.33 -33.66 14.33
C TYR A 97 -11.07 -33.05 15.71
N ASP A 98 -10.74 -33.88 16.68
CA ASP A 98 -10.16 -33.40 17.93
C ASP A 98 -8.75 -32.89 17.58
N TYR A 99 -8.58 -31.57 17.66
CA TYR A 99 -7.28 -30.89 17.59
C TYR A 99 -6.71 -30.71 18.99
#